data_AF-A0A2D4WTL3-F1
#
_entry.id   AF-A0A2D4WTL3-F1
#
_cell.length_a   1.000
_cell.length_b   1.000
_cell.length_c   1.000
_cell.angle_alpha   90.00
_cell.angle_beta   90.00
_cell.angle_gamma   90.00
#
_symmetry.space_group_name_H-M   'P 1'
#
loop_
_entity.id
_entity.type
_entity.pdbx_description
1 polymer ?
#
loop_
_entity_poly.entity_id
_entity_poly.type
_entity_poly.pdbx_seq_one_letter_code
_entity_poly.pdbx_strand_id
1 'polypeptide(L)' 'HAELWAWYEDHASRHESIFERQEFVRPESAGSSEVVGTNFERKFAREGRPFNAMTLLRK' A
#
# COMPACT_ATOMS: atom_id res chain seq x y z
N HIS A 1 -1.53 -6.16 8.52
CA HIS A 1 -0.62 -7.13 9.14
C HIS A 1 0.79 -6.58 8.94
N ALA A 2 1.48 -6.17 9.99
CA ALA A 2 2.78 -5.49 9.87
C ALA A 2 3.85 -6.39 9.23
N GLU A 3 3.85 -7.69 9.57
CA GLU A 3 4.80 -8.67 9.03
C GLU A 3 4.63 -8.89 7.53
N LEU A 4 3.39 -8.97 7.04
CA LEU A 4 3.10 -9.07 5.61
C LEU A 4 3.58 -7.82 4.85
N TRP A 5 3.41 -6.64 5.45
CA TRP A 5 3.91 -5.41 4.85
C TRP A 5 5.44 -5.39 4.79
N ALA A 6 6.12 -5.76 5.88
CA ALA A 6 7.58 -5.87 5.89
C ALA A 6 8.09 -6.85 4.83
N TRP A 7 7.38 -7.96 4.61
CA TRP A 7 7.68 -8.90 3.53
C TRP A 7 7.58 -8.26 2.14
N TYR A 8 6.55 -7.45 1.87
CA TYR A 8 6.46 -6.69 0.61
C TYR A 8 7.62 -5.71 0.44
N GLU A 9 8.02 -5.00 1.51
CA GLU A 9 9.13 -4.04 1.46
C GLU A 9 10.47 -4.72 1.18
N ASP A 10 10.74 -5.85 1.83
CA ASP A 10 11.93 -6.66 1.58
C ASP A 10 11.97 -7.21 0.13
N HIS A 11 10.83 -7.61 -0.43
CA HIS A 11 10.81 -8.09 -1.82
C HIS A 11 10.97 -6.94 -2.82
N ALA A 12 10.37 -5.78 -2.57
CA ALA A 12 10.56 -4.60 -3.41
C ALA A 12 12.04 -4.18 -3.43
N SER A 13 12.73 -4.16 -2.28
CA SER A 13 14.14 -3.76 -2.20
C SER A 13 15.08 -4.73 -2.92
N ARG A 14 14.82 -6.05 -2.83
CA ARG A 14 15.58 -7.10 -3.54
C ARG A 14 15.55 -6.94 -5.06
N HIS A 15 14.55 -6.25 -5.60
CA HIS A 15 14.33 -6.11 -7.04
C HIS A 15 14.44 -4.66 -7.54
N GLU A 16 15.15 -3.79 -6.82
CA GLU A 16 15.41 -2.39 -7.22
C GLU A 16 16.16 -2.24 -8.56
N SER A 17 16.81 -3.30 -9.03
CA SER A 17 17.42 -3.33 -10.37
C SER A 17 16.39 -3.34 -11.50
N ILE A 18 15.19 -3.84 -11.25
CA ILE A 18 14.10 -3.99 -12.24
C ILE A 18 12.97 -2.99 -12.00
N PHE A 19 12.72 -2.67 -10.73
CA PHE A 19 11.63 -1.79 -10.33
C PHE A 19 12.13 -0.54 -9.61
N GLU A 20 11.42 0.56 -9.80
CA GLU A 20 11.51 1.77 -9.00
C GLU A 20 10.30 1.84 -8.07
N ARG A 21 10.54 1.98 -6.76
CA ARG A 21 9.46 2.17 -5.78
C ARG A 21 9.09 3.65 -5.71
N GLN A 22 7.80 3.94 -5.85
CA GLN A 22 7.22 5.27 -5.69
C GLN A 22 6.15 5.27 -4.60
N GLU A 23 5.88 6.46 -4.06
CA GLU A 23 4.75 6.67 -3.16
C GLU A 23 3.44 6.34 -3.90
N PHE A 24 2.53 5.65 -3.22
CA PHE A 24 1.22 5.39 -3.78
C PHE A 24 0.37 6.67 -3.70
N VAL A 25 -0.05 7.19 -4.85
CA VAL A 25 -0.96 8.33 -4.92
C VAL A 25 -2.39 7.83 -4.72
N ARG A 26 -3.01 8.24 -3.63
CA ARG A 26 -4.41 7.91 -3.34
C ARG A 26 -5.36 8.50 -4.40
N PRO A 27 -6.37 7.76 -4.87
CA PRO A 27 -7.38 8.30 -5.76
C PRO A 27 -8.29 9.28 -5.02
N GLU A 28 -8.83 10.28 -5.74
CA GLU A 28 -9.75 11.28 -5.16
C GLU A 28 -11.03 10.66 -4.57
N SER A 29 -11.43 9.48 -5.05
CA SER A 29 -12.59 8.75 -4.54
C SER A 29 -12.36 8.07 -3.18
N ALA A 30 -11.12 8.01 -2.69
CA ALA A 30 -10.82 7.43 -1.38
C ALA A 30 -11.23 8.40 -0.27
N GLY A 31 -11.97 7.89 0.72
CA GLY A 31 -12.29 8.61 1.94
C GLY A 31 -11.05 8.90 2.79
N SER A 32 -11.17 9.84 3.74
CA SER A 32 -10.05 10.31 4.58
C SER A 32 -9.29 9.23 5.38
N SER A 33 -9.92 8.08 5.64
CA SER A 33 -9.32 6.92 6.33
C SER A 33 -8.95 5.77 5.39
N GLU A 34 -9.05 5.98 4.07
CA GLU A 34 -8.81 4.98 3.03
C GLU A 34 -7.55 5.34 2.24
N VAL A 35 -6.85 4.32 1.77
CA VAL A 35 -5.69 4.44 0.88
C VAL A 35 -6.13 4.27 -0.58
N VAL A 36 -7.01 3.32 -0.88
CA VAL A 36 -7.49 3.03 -2.26
C VAL A 36 -8.99 3.24 -2.43
N GLY A 37 -9.76 3.09 -1.36
CA GLY A 37 -11.20 3.34 -1.34
C GLY A 37 -12.08 2.09 -1.43
N THR A 38 -11.54 0.95 -1.01
CA THR A 38 -12.20 -0.35 -1.11
C THR A 38 -13.20 -0.60 0.02
N ASN A 39 -14.20 -1.47 -0.21
CA ASN A 39 -15.11 -1.94 0.85
C ASN A 39 -14.36 -2.65 2.00
N PHE A 40 -13.21 -3.27 1.70
CA PHE A 40 -12.32 -3.85 2.69
C PHE A 40 -11.82 -2.78 3.66
N GLU A 41 -11.30 -1.66 3.13
CA GLU A 41 -10.80 -0.57 3.96
C GLU A 41 -11.90 0.01 4.86
N ARG A 42 -13.10 0.25 4.34
CA ARG A 42 -14.24 0.73 5.14
C ARG A 42 -14.62 -0.19 6.29
N LYS A 43 -14.56 -1.51 6.05
CA LYS A 43 -14.88 -2.51 7.06
C LYS A 43 -13.83 -2.51 8.18
N PHE A 44 -12.56 -2.48 7.80
CA PHE A 44 -11.44 -2.65 8.73
C PHE A 44 -10.91 -1.34 9.33
N ALA A 45 -11.26 -0.18 8.77
CA ALA A 45 -10.93 1.14 9.33
C ALA A 45 -11.53 1.33 10.73
N ARG A 46 -12.72 0.75 10.97
CA ARG A 46 -13.39 0.76 12.29
C ARG A 46 -12.60 0.01 13.37
N GLU A 47 -11.69 -0.88 12.97
CA GLU A 47 -10.83 -1.66 13.85
C GLU A 47 -9.45 -1.00 14.06
N GLY A 48 -9.23 0.21 13.53
CA GLY A 48 -7.98 0.96 13.70
C GLY A 48 -6.77 0.34 12.99
N ARG A 49 -7.00 -0.49 11.97
CA ARG A 49 -5.91 -1.19 11.28
C ARG A 49 -5.25 -0.26 10.25
N PRO A 50 -3.90 -0.19 10.20
CA PRO A 50 -3.20 0.60 9.19
C PRO A 50 -3.31 -0.08 7.81
N PHE A 51 -3.53 0.73 6.79
CA PHE A 51 -3.45 0.34 5.38
C PHE A 51 -2.18 0.93 4.78
N ASN A 52 -1.44 0.11 4.03
CA ASN A 52 -0.19 0.51 3.39
C ASN A 52 -0.29 0.22 1.89
N ALA A 53 0.31 1.08 1.07
CA ALA A 53 0.40 0.90 -0.37
C ALA A 53 1.76 1.40 -0.89
N MET A 54 2.19 0.84 -2.01
CA MET A 54 3.36 1.29 -2.76
C MET A 54 3.09 1.12 -4.26
N THR A 55 3.74 1.93 -5.08
CA THR A 55 3.73 1.78 -6.54
C THR A 55 5.09 1.23 -6.97
N LEU A 56 5.10 0.21 -7.82
CA LEU A 56 6.33 -0.31 -8.44
C LEU A 56 6.29 -0.03 -9.94
N LEU A 57 7.17 0.85 -10.40
CA LEU A 57 7.34 1.16 -11.82
C LEU A 57 8.42 0.25 -12.40
N ARG A 58 8.12 -0.45 -13.50
CA ARG A 58 9.15 -1.21 -14.22
C ARG A 58 10.07 -0.25 -14.95
N LYS A 59 11.38 -0.43 -14.81
CA LYS A 59 12.39 0.28 -15.61
C LYS A 59 12.34 -0.13 -17.08
#